data_AF-A0A5Y2E3N7-F1
#
_entry.id   AF-A0A5Y2E3N7-F1
#
_cell.length_a   1.000
_cell.length_b   1.000
_cell.length_c   1.000
_cell.angle_alpha   90.00
_cell.angle_beta   90.00
_cell.angle_gamma   90.00
#
_symmetry.space_group_name_H-M   'P 1'
#
loop_
_entity.id
_entity.type
_entity.pdbx_description
1 polymer ?
#
loop_
_entity_poly.entity_id
_entity_poly.type
_entity_poly.pdbx_seq_one_letter_code
_entity_poly.pdbx_strand_id
1 'polypeptide(L)'
;ARIGNAAKTAQVQGNFNNLIMLRVRENRTAELLTTQLPQVEIYTKTLVSGHQDTDISAGQDFTSSTQDRVGTVKVPLLEPADVVTLPKGQAFALLEGGQLWKIRMPLPAGEVDDKLMPQSIAKIAEEMRRNYHSGEAWWNDSPAIVPAGGERG
;
A
#
# COMPACT_ATOMS: atom_id res chain seq x y z
N ALA A 1 -15.30 19.73 17.51
CA ALA A 1 -14.12 19.21 16.77
C ALA A 1 -13.51 20.36 15.98
N ARG A 2 -12.25 20.71 16.23
CA ARG A 2 -11.58 21.87 15.61
C ARG A 2 -11.15 21.44 14.19
N ILE A 3 -11.92 21.81 13.17
CA ILE A 3 -11.58 21.58 11.77
C ILE A 3 -10.34 22.45 11.47
N GLY A 4 -9.17 21.83 11.54
CA GLY A 4 -7.89 22.47 11.29
C GLY A 4 -7.72 22.81 9.81
N ASN A 5 -7.20 24.01 9.56
CA ASN A 5 -6.86 24.55 8.25
C ASN A 5 -6.18 23.50 7.35
N ALA A 6 -6.75 23.25 6.16
CA ALA A 6 -6.25 22.28 5.18
C ALA A 6 -4.76 22.46 4.85
N ALA A 7 -4.27 23.70 4.87
CA ALA A 7 -2.86 24.01 4.64
C ALA A 7 -1.94 23.43 5.73
N LYS A 8 -2.39 23.41 6.99
CA LYS A 8 -1.61 22.86 8.11
C LYS A 8 -1.57 21.33 8.07
N THR A 9 -2.66 20.71 7.65
CA THR A 9 -2.70 19.24 7.43
C THR A 9 -1.76 18.83 6.30
N ALA A 10 -1.72 19.59 5.19
CA ALA A 10 -0.80 19.35 4.09
C ALA A 10 0.68 19.49 4.50
N GLN A 11 1.00 20.49 5.34
CA GLN A 11 2.36 20.68 5.86
C GLN A 11 2.82 19.52 6.74
N VAL A 12 1.95 19.05 7.63
CA VAL A 12 2.25 17.91 8.50
C VAL A 12 2.38 16.63 7.66
N GLN A 13 1.51 16.47 6.64
CA GLN A 13 1.55 15.34 5.74
C GLN A 13 2.84 15.27 4.92
N GLY A 14 3.36 16.41 4.47
CA GLY A 14 4.63 16.49 3.73
C GLY A 14 5.89 16.18 4.56
N ASN A 15 5.79 16.14 5.89
CA ASN A 15 6.92 15.83 6.78
C ASN A 15 6.86 14.39 7.34
N PHE A 16 5.90 13.57 6.90
CA PHE A 16 5.93 12.16 7.26
C PHE A 16 6.83 11.39 6.30
N ASN A 17 7.93 10.85 6.84
CA ASN A 17 8.81 9.95 6.09
C ASN A 17 8.15 8.62 5.73
N ASN A 18 7.12 8.23 6.50
CA ASN A 18 6.40 6.98 6.33
C ASN A 18 4.89 7.24 6.18
N LEU A 19 4.25 6.64 5.18
CA LEU A 19 2.81 6.67 4.96
C LEU A 19 2.29 5.25 4.83
N ILE A 20 1.47 4.80 5.77
CA ILE A 20 0.80 3.48 5.69
C ILE A 20 -0.67 3.71 5.37
N MET A 21 -1.11 3.18 4.22
CA MET A 21 -2.47 3.33 3.72
C MET A 21 -3.18 1.99 3.65
N LEU A 22 -4.16 1.81 4.54
CA LEU A 22 -5.15 0.73 4.47
C LEU A 22 -6.21 1.06 3.41
N ARG A 23 -7.16 0.13 3.19
CA ARG A 23 -8.32 0.37 2.33
C ARG A 23 -9.03 1.67 2.72
N VAL A 24 -9.09 2.63 1.79
CA VAL A 24 -9.84 3.89 1.92
C VAL A 24 -11.03 3.90 0.95
N ARG A 25 -12.07 4.67 1.27
CA ARG A 25 -13.24 4.85 0.39
C ARG A 25 -13.12 6.05 -0.54
N GLU A 26 -12.40 7.08 -0.12
CA GLU A 26 -12.31 8.34 -0.86
C GLU A 26 -11.12 8.32 -1.83
N ASN A 27 -11.39 8.62 -3.10
CA ASN A 27 -10.37 8.63 -4.14
C ASN A 27 -9.26 9.66 -3.86
N ARG A 28 -9.66 10.86 -3.42
CA ARG A 28 -8.73 11.94 -3.07
C ARG A 28 -7.73 11.53 -1.98
N THR A 29 -8.13 10.65 -1.07
CA THR A 29 -7.23 10.14 -0.02
C THR A 29 -6.28 9.09 -0.59
N ALA A 30 -6.74 8.22 -1.50
CA ALA A 30 -5.88 7.26 -2.19
C ALA A 30 -4.83 7.96 -3.08
N GLU A 31 -5.21 9.07 -3.71
CA GLU A 31 -4.31 9.91 -4.50
C GLU A 31 -3.12 10.44 -3.70
N LEU A 32 -3.26 10.60 -2.38
CA LEU A 32 -2.15 11.04 -1.52
C LEU A 32 -0.98 10.06 -1.56
N LEU A 33 -1.23 8.76 -1.73
CA LEU A 33 -0.18 7.76 -1.88
C LEU A 33 0.24 7.59 -3.35
N THR A 34 -0.72 7.49 -4.27
CA THR A 34 -0.42 7.12 -5.68
C THR A 34 0.29 8.22 -6.45
N THR A 35 0.05 9.50 -6.11
CA THR A 35 0.72 10.65 -6.76
C THR A 35 2.20 10.79 -6.37
N GLN A 36 2.62 10.17 -5.27
CA GLN A 36 4.02 10.17 -4.82
C GLN A 36 4.88 9.12 -5.53
N LEU A 37 4.25 8.17 -6.23
CA LEU A 37 4.94 7.06 -6.88
C LEU A 37 5.36 7.41 -8.32
N PRO A 38 6.51 6.90 -8.79
CA PRO A 38 6.92 7.09 -10.18
C PRO A 38 6.00 6.33 -11.15
N GLN A 39 5.98 6.79 -12.39
CA GLN A 39 5.40 6.01 -13.49
C GLN A 39 6.38 4.94 -13.96
N VAL A 40 5.86 3.80 -14.40
CA VAL A 40 6.63 2.69 -14.96
C VAL A 40 6.33 2.53 -16.45
N GLU A 41 7.36 2.17 -17.22
CA GLU A 41 7.23 1.88 -18.64
C GLU A 41 6.89 0.40 -18.83
N ILE A 42 5.79 0.12 -19.51
CA ILE A 42 5.35 -1.23 -19.88
C ILE A 42 5.47 -1.45 -21.39
N TYR A 43 5.96 -2.63 -21.77
CA TYR A 43 6.02 -3.05 -23.17
C TYR A 43 4.69 -3.70 -23.56
N THR A 44 4.01 -3.10 -24.53
CA THR A 44 2.75 -3.62 -25.07
C THR A 44 3.00 -4.11 -26.50
N LYS A 45 2.65 -5.37 -26.76
CA LYS A 45 2.70 -5.95 -28.10
C LYS A 45 1.36 -5.76 -28.78
N THR A 46 1.34 -5.00 -29.87
CA THR A 46 0.16 -4.86 -30.71
C THR A 46 0.40 -5.64 -32.00
N LEU A 47 -0.38 -6.71 -32.19
CA LEU A 47 -0.41 -7.45 -33.44
C LEU A 47 -1.16 -6.62 -34.48
N VAL A 48 -0.47 -6.19 -35.53
CA VAL A 48 -1.10 -5.54 -36.67
C VAL A 48 -1.06 -6.53 -37.84
N SER A 49 -2.23 -6.93 -38.31
CA SER A 49 -2.38 -7.74 -39.53
C SER A 49 -2.78 -6.81 -40.67
N GLY A 50 -1.99 -6.82 -41.75
CA GLY A 50 -2.30 -6.13 -42.99
C GLY A 50 -2.64 -7.15 -44.06
N HIS A 51 -3.78 -6.97 -44.73
CA HIS A 51 -4.11 -7.67 -45.97
C HIS A 51 -3.96 -6.70 -47.13
N GLN A 52 -3.25 -7.09 -48.18
CA GLN A 52 -3.14 -6.33 -49.42
C GLN A 52 -3.62 -7.22 -50.57
N ASP A 53 -4.62 -6.75 -51.31
CA ASP A 53 -5.14 -7.44 -52.50
C ASP A 53 -4.42 -6.87 -53.73
N THR A 54 -3.83 -7.75 -54.55
CA THR A 54 -3.09 -7.36 -55.76
C THR A 54 -3.87 -7.76 -57.00
N ASP A 55 -3.82 -6.90 -58.03
CA ASP A 55 -4.60 -7.03 -59.26
C ASP A 55 -4.39 -8.37 -59.98
N ILE A 56 -5.50 -8.97 -60.42
CA ILE A 56 -5.66 -10.29 -61.02
C ILE A 56 -4.85 -10.51 -62.31
N SER A 57 -4.29 -9.46 -62.91
CA SER A 57 -3.47 -9.56 -64.12
C SER A 57 -2.05 -10.07 -63.87
N ALA A 58 -1.59 -10.17 -62.61
CA ALA A 58 -0.19 -10.47 -62.27
C ALA A 58 0.06 -11.88 -61.70
N GLY A 59 -0.96 -12.74 -61.56
CA GLY A 59 -0.77 -14.17 -61.21
C GLY A 59 -0.18 -14.43 -59.82
N GLN A 60 -0.39 -13.53 -58.86
CA GLN A 60 -0.02 -13.70 -57.45
C GLN A 60 -1.28 -13.60 -56.59
N ASP A 61 -1.66 -14.72 -55.97
CA ASP A 61 -2.76 -14.83 -55.02
C ASP A 61 -2.30 -14.39 -53.62
N PHE A 62 -2.96 -13.39 -53.05
CA PHE A 62 -2.95 -12.96 -51.64
C PHE A 62 -1.60 -12.96 -50.90
N THR A 63 -1.02 -11.78 -50.67
CA THR A 63 0.11 -11.63 -49.71
C THR A 63 -0.41 -11.15 -48.34
N SER A 64 -0.32 -12.01 -47.33
CA SER A 64 -0.60 -11.64 -45.92
C SER A 64 0.68 -11.26 -45.20
N SER A 65 0.74 -10.08 -44.59
CA SER A 65 1.85 -9.64 -43.75
C SER A 65 1.37 -9.44 -42.31
N THR A 66 1.99 -10.15 -41.37
CA THR A 66 1.76 -9.99 -39.93
C THR A 66 2.98 -9.32 -39.33
N GLN A 67 2.81 -8.12 -38.76
CA GLN A 67 3.87 -7.40 -38.07
C GLN A 67 3.53 -7.31 -36.57
N ASP A 68 4.44 -7.75 -35.70
CA ASP A 68 4.36 -7.51 -34.26
C ASP A 68 5.01 -6.15 -33.97
N ARG A 69 4.19 -5.15 -33.62
CA ARG A 69 4.70 -3.83 -33.21
C ARG A 69 4.77 -3.80 -31.69
N VAL A 70 5.98 -3.78 -31.15
CA VAL A 70 6.19 -3.57 -29.71
C VAL A 70 6.23 -2.07 -29.44
N GLY A 71 5.23 -1.56 -28.72
CA GLY A 71 5.20 -0.19 -28.22
C GLY A 71 5.54 -0.13 -26.72
N THR A 72 6.02 1.03 -26.27
CA THR A 72 6.24 1.30 -24.84
C THR A 72 5.23 2.35 -24.38
N VAL A 73 4.53 2.09 -23.27
CA VAL A 73 3.55 3.00 -22.66
C VAL A 73 3.94 3.27 -21.21
N LYS A 74 3.84 4.53 -20.77
CA LYS A 74 4.04 4.93 -19.37
C LYS A 74 2.72 4.82 -18.61
N VAL A 75 2.69 4.02 -17.55
CA VAL A 75 1.53 3.85 -16.66
C VAL A 75 1.91 4.16 -15.22
N PRO A 76 1.00 4.68 -14.38
CA PRO A 76 1.28 4.84 -12.95
C PRO A 76 1.61 3.48 -12.31
N LEU A 77 2.55 3.46 -11.37
CA LEU A 77 2.91 2.22 -10.65
C LEU A 77 1.73 1.65 -9.85
N LEU A 78 0.88 2.52 -9.31
CA LEU A 78 -0.30 2.16 -8.54
C LEU A 78 -1.44 3.12 -8.88
N GLU A 79 -2.63 2.58 -9.11
CA GLU A 79 -3.82 3.40 -9.33
C GLU A 79 -4.60 3.61 -8.02
N PRO A 80 -5.34 4.72 -7.88
CA PRO A 80 -6.19 4.93 -6.70
C PRO A 80 -7.18 3.78 -6.45
N ALA A 81 -7.64 3.14 -7.53
CA ALA A 81 -8.52 1.97 -7.48
C ALA A 81 -7.90 0.77 -6.74
N ASP A 82 -6.57 0.59 -6.82
CA ASP A 82 -5.88 -0.50 -6.13
C ASP A 82 -5.93 -0.34 -4.61
N VAL A 83 -5.86 0.91 -4.13
CA VAL A 83 -5.97 1.23 -2.70
C VAL A 83 -7.40 1.05 -2.20
N VAL A 84 -8.39 1.45 -3.00
CA VAL A 84 -9.83 1.34 -2.65
C VAL A 84 -10.28 -0.13 -2.59
N THR A 85 -9.69 -1.00 -3.40
CA THR A 85 -10.06 -2.42 -3.49
C THR A 85 -9.25 -3.33 -2.55
N LEU A 86 -8.21 -2.82 -1.87
CA LEU A 86 -7.32 -3.55 -0.97
C LEU A 86 -8.04 -4.54 -0.04
N PRO A 87 -7.76 -5.86 -0.06
CA PRO A 87 -8.39 -6.82 0.86
C PRO A 87 -8.20 -6.46 2.34
N LYS A 88 -9.09 -6.96 3.21
CA LYS A 88 -8.94 -6.78 4.67
C LYS A 88 -7.59 -7.34 5.13
N GLY A 89 -6.92 -6.58 6.00
CA GLY A 89 -5.59 -6.93 6.48
C GLY A 89 -4.49 -6.69 5.44
N GLN A 90 -4.73 -5.94 4.37
CA GLN A 90 -3.67 -5.48 3.46
C GLN A 90 -3.55 -3.96 3.48
N ALA A 91 -2.35 -3.48 3.20
CA ALA A 91 -2.02 -2.06 3.12
C ALA A 91 -0.88 -1.81 2.12
N PHE A 92 -0.83 -0.61 1.58
CA PHE A 92 0.36 -0.08 0.92
C PHE A 92 1.08 0.86 1.87
N ALA A 93 2.40 0.76 1.94
CA ALA A 93 3.21 1.64 2.75
C ALA A 93 4.32 2.27 1.93
N LEU A 94 4.49 3.58 2.06
CA LEU A 94 5.71 4.28 1.71
C LEU A 94 6.56 4.30 2.97
N LEU A 95 7.72 3.65 2.94
CA LEU A 95 8.67 3.63 4.05
C LEU A 95 9.97 4.32 3.65
N GLU A 96 10.71 4.83 4.64
CA GLU A 96 12.06 5.37 4.47
C GLU A 96 12.16 6.47 3.41
N GLY A 97 11.12 7.30 3.27
CA GLY A 97 11.11 8.41 2.32
C GLY A 97 10.75 8.03 0.88
N GLY A 98 10.04 6.92 0.65
CA GLY A 98 9.36 6.66 -0.62
C GLY A 98 9.43 5.22 -1.15
N GLN A 99 10.01 4.27 -0.40
CA GLN A 99 9.99 2.87 -0.81
C GLN A 99 8.59 2.28 -0.66
N LEU A 100 8.03 1.77 -1.76
CA LEU A 100 6.70 1.16 -1.76
C LEU A 100 6.74 -0.30 -1.27
N TRP A 101 5.94 -0.59 -0.25
CA TRP A 101 5.73 -1.91 0.31
C TRP A 101 4.26 -2.32 0.25
N LYS A 102 3.99 -3.58 -0.08
CA LYS A 102 2.67 -4.21 0.09
C LYS A 102 2.69 -5.06 1.35
N ILE A 103 1.97 -4.60 2.37
CA ILE A 103 1.94 -5.21 3.69
C ILE A 103 0.71 -6.12 3.81
N ARG A 104 0.91 -7.30 4.40
CA ARG A 104 -0.16 -8.19 4.85
C ARG A 104 -0.11 -8.30 6.37
N MET A 105 -1.12 -7.76 7.03
CA MET A 105 -1.33 -7.88 8.47
C MET A 105 -2.08 -9.17 8.78
N PRO A 106 -1.65 -9.93 9.80
CA PRO A 106 -2.44 -11.04 10.31
C PRO A 106 -3.76 -10.50 10.86
N LEU A 107 -4.86 -11.15 10.51
CA LEU A 107 -6.13 -10.87 11.15
C LEU A 107 -6.10 -11.55 12.53
N PRO A 108 -6.59 -10.89 13.59
CA PRO A 108 -6.69 -11.53 14.90
C PRO A 108 -7.50 -12.82 14.74
N ALA A 109 -6.95 -13.93 15.21
CA ALA A 109 -7.67 -15.19 15.24
C ALA A 109 -8.90 -15.01 16.11
N GLY A 110 -10.05 -15.55 15.69
CA GLY A 110 -11.29 -15.47 16.46
C GLY A 110 -11.28 -16.30 17.75
N GLU A 111 -10.12 -16.80 18.17
CA GLU A 111 -9.99 -17.51 19.44
C GLU A 111 -10.05 -16.51 20.58
N VAL A 112 -11.02 -16.73 21.46
CA VAL A 112 -11.41 -15.85 22.57
C VAL A 112 -10.32 -15.77 23.67
N ASP A 113 -9.23 -16.54 23.53
CA ASP A 113 -8.18 -16.71 24.54
C ASP A 113 -6.77 -16.45 23.98
N ASP A 114 -6.62 -15.42 23.14
CA ASP A 114 -5.29 -14.88 22.84
C ASP A 114 -4.75 -14.20 24.12
N LYS A 115 -3.79 -14.86 24.78
CA LYS A 115 -3.15 -14.38 26.03
C LYS A 115 -2.51 -13.00 25.90
N LEU A 116 -2.17 -12.58 24.68
CA LEU A 116 -1.60 -11.27 24.39
C LEU A 116 -2.67 -10.22 24.10
N MET A 117 -3.91 -10.63 23.83
CA MET A 117 -5.03 -9.71 23.62
C MET A 117 -5.59 -9.25 24.98
N PRO A 118 -5.58 -7.93 25.25
CA PRO A 118 -6.12 -7.39 26.48
C PRO A 118 -7.64 -7.59 26.56
N GLN A 119 -8.12 -7.90 27.77
CA GLN A 119 -9.54 -8.19 28.04
C GLN A 119 -10.50 -7.07 27.59
N SER A 120 -10.05 -5.82 27.58
CA SER A 120 -10.83 -4.70 27.03
C SER A 120 -9.94 -3.50 26.68
N ILE A 121 -10.38 -2.69 25.74
CA ILE A 121 -9.75 -1.39 25.41
C ILE A 121 -9.74 -0.47 26.65
N ALA A 122 -10.75 -0.56 27.52
CA ALA A 122 -10.81 0.24 28.75
C ALA A 122 -9.63 -0.07 29.70
N LYS A 123 -9.24 -1.35 29.82
CA LYS A 123 -8.10 -1.79 30.62
C LYS A 123 -6.78 -1.24 30.07
N ILE A 124 -6.61 -1.28 28.75
CA ILE A 124 -5.46 -0.65 28.07
C ILE A 124 -5.42 0.85 28.36
N ALA A 125 -6.55 1.54 28.21
CA ALA A 125 -6.62 2.99 28.43
C ALA A 125 -6.37 3.37 29.90
N GLU A 126 -6.71 2.49 30.85
CA GLU A 126 -6.38 2.68 32.27
C GLU A 126 -4.90 2.45 32.55
N GLU A 127 -4.30 1.38 32.02
CA GLU A 127 -2.87 1.13 32.10
C GLU A 127 -2.04 2.23 31.43
N MET A 128 -2.45 2.67 30.23
CA MET A 128 -1.84 3.81 29.55
C MET A 128 -1.91 5.06 30.41
N ARG A 129 -3.06 5.37 31.05
CA ARG A 129 -3.19 6.53 31.94
C ARG A 129 -2.33 6.43 33.20
N ARG A 130 -2.21 5.23 33.78
CA ARG A 130 -1.34 4.97 34.95
C ARG A 130 0.13 5.11 34.59
N ASN A 131 0.52 4.66 33.40
CA ASN A 131 1.89 4.67 32.91
C ASN A 131 2.22 5.91 32.05
N TYR A 132 1.29 6.86 31.91
CA TYR A 132 1.51 8.11 31.20
C TYR A 132 2.34 9.06 32.06
N HIS A 133 3.60 8.69 32.29
CA HIS A 133 4.58 9.59 32.88
C HIS A 133 4.94 10.59 31.78
N SER A 134 4.62 11.85 32.04
CA SER A 134 4.94 12.98 31.17
C SER A 134 6.44 13.00 30.85
N GLY A 135 6.83 12.57 29.64
CA GLY A 135 8.00 12.97 28.84
C GLY A 135 9.42 12.99 29.43
N GLU A 136 9.60 12.93 30.75
CA GLU A 136 10.87 12.97 31.45
C GLU A 136 11.19 11.54 31.89
N ALA A 137 12.34 11.03 31.44
CA ALA A 137 12.87 9.69 31.71
C ALA A 137 12.37 8.50 30.86
N TRP A 138 11.93 8.73 29.61
CA TRP A 138 11.63 7.65 28.64
C TRP A 138 12.83 6.74 28.30
N TRP A 139 14.06 7.11 28.71
CA TRP A 139 15.28 6.33 28.55
C TRP A 139 15.59 5.39 29.74
N ASN A 140 14.89 5.50 30.87
CA ASN A 140 15.11 4.63 32.03
C ASN A 140 14.23 3.38 32.01
N ASP A 141 13.19 3.35 31.18
CA ASP A 141 12.29 2.21 31.09
C ASP A 141 12.87 1.21 30.08
N SER A 142 13.68 0.28 30.58
CA SER A 142 14.02 -0.91 29.80
C SER A 142 12.71 -1.66 29.55
N PRO A 143 12.36 -2.01 28.30
CA PRO A 143 11.18 -2.82 28.06
C PRO A 143 11.36 -4.12 28.85
N ALA A 144 10.48 -4.35 29.83
CA ALA A 144 10.45 -5.59 30.58
C ALA A 144 10.12 -6.71 29.59
N ILE A 145 11.15 -7.28 28.97
CA ILE A 145 11.07 -8.58 28.32
C ILE A 145 10.78 -9.54 29.46
N VAL A 146 9.50 -9.88 29.64
CA VAL A 146 9.09 -10.92 30.58
C VAL A 146 9.73 -12.22 30.08
N PRO A 147 10.70 -12.82 30.78
CA PRO A 147 11.28 -14.07 30.34
C PRO A 147 10.20 -15.16 30.49
N ALA A 148 9.98 -15.93 29.43
CA ALA A 148 9.20 -17.15 29.50
C ALA A 148 9.92 -18.13 30.45
N GLY A 149 9.51 -18.14 31.71
CA GLY A 149 10.00 -19.06 32.72
C GLY A 149 9.55 -20.47 32.41
N GLY A 150 10.45 -21.27 31.83
CA GLY A 150 10.37 -22.72 31.81
C GLY A 150 10.66 -23.29 33.19
N GLU A 151 9.73 -24.08 33.69
CA GLU A 151 9.72 -24.71 35.00
C GLU A 151 10.86 -25.74 35.16
N ARG A 152 11.50 -25.74 36.33
CA ARG A 152 12.32 -26.86 36.81
C ARG A 152 11.39 -27.90 37.46
N GLY A 153 11.43 -29.11 36.93
CA GLY A 153 11.17 -30.36 37.65
C GLY A 153 12.43 -31.21 37.57
#